data_AF-A0A4U1L1C5-F1
#
_entry.id   AF-A0A4U1L1C5-F1
#
_cell.length_a   1.000
_cell.length_b   1.000
_cell.length_c   1.000
_cell.angle_alpha   90.00
_cell.angle_beta   90.00
_cell.angle_gamma   90.00
#
_symmetry.space_group_name_H-M   'P 1'
#
loop_
_entity.id
_entity.type
_entity.pdbx_description
1 polymer ?
#
loop_
_entity_poly.entity_id
_entity_poly.type
_entity_poly.pdbx_seq_one_letter_code
_entity_poly.pdbx_strand_id
1 'polypeptide(L)'
;MTDQKSAVGDVSFEPAAPLEANAGDVTFDPAGGGSDGAGSASTSTRTAKETIKEEAGKLGSQAADRARSLAGDGKAKASGALGEFSKMMEDAAGTVDEKLGEQYGQYARSAAQSIGGFAQTLDQKDIDELLDDVRGFVRNSPAIAIGTAAALGFMLARVVKAGVDGDTTRDGTPRA
;
A
#
# COMPACT_ATOMS: atom_id res chain seq x y z
N MET A 1 65.57 18.92 -1.65
CA MET A 1 64.23 19.47 -1.38
C MET A 1 63.39 19.19 -2.60
N THR A 2 62.69 18.07 -2.59
CA THR A 2 61.85 17.61 -3.70
C THR A 2 60.41 17.95 -3.31
N ASP A 3 59.83 18.91 -4.02
CA ASP A 3 58.50 19.44 -3.74
C ASP A 3 57.43 18.43 -4.22
N GLN A 4 56.79 17.78 -3.25
CA GLN A 4 55.67 16.87 -3.47
C GLN A 4 54.40 17.68 -3.67
N LYS A 5 54.12 18.04 -4.92
CA LYS A 5 52.83 18.61 -5.33
C LYS A 5 51.76 17.53 -5.20
N SER A 6 51.10 17.50 -4.05
CA SER A 6 49.90 16.70 -3.79
C SER A 6 48.86 16.96 -4.86
N ALA A 7 48.57 15.93 -5.66
CA ALA A 7 47.39 15.89 -6.50
C ALA A 7 46.17 15.80 -5.58
N VAL A 8 45.55 16.94 -5.30
CA VAL A 8 44.18 16.97 -4.80
C VAL A 8 43.33 16.41 -5.93
N GLY A 9 42.86 15.18 -5.75
CA GLY A 9 41.95 14.52 -6.69
C GLY A 9 40.71 15.39 -6.84
N ASP A 10 40.51 15.88 -8.05
CA ASP A 10 39.28 16.54 -8.47
C ASP A 10 38.17 15.47 -8.42
N VAL A 11 37.50 15.37 -7.27
CA VAL A 11 36.26 14.58 -7.14
C VAL A 11 35.13 15.39 -7.77
N SER A 12 35.19 15.48 -9.09
CA SER A 12 34.07 15.89 -9.93
C SER A 12 32.90 14.94 -9.67
N PHE A 13 31.92 15.42 -8.91
CA PHE A 13 30.62 14.78 -8.80
C PHE A 13 29.89 15.00 -10.13
N GLU A 14 29.91 14.00 -11.00
CA GLU A 14 28.88 13.90 -12.03
C GLU A 14 27.54 13.65 -11.32
N PRO A 15 26.55 14.55 -11.44
CA PRO A 15 25.21 14.23 -10.98
C PRO A 15 24.75 13.03 -11.81
N ALA A 16 24.47 11.91 -11.13
CA ALA A 16 23.90 10.74 -11.77
C ALA A 16 22.72 11.19 -12.63
N ALA A 17 22.77 10.88 -13.93
CA ALA A 17 21.72 11.22 -14.87
C ALA A 17 20.36 10.89 -14.23
N PRO A 18 19.36 11.79 -14.34
CA PRO A 18 18.04 11.50 -13.80
C PRO A 18 17.63 10.16 -14.39
N LEU A 19 17.43 9.17 -13.52
CA LEU A 19 16.83 7.91 -13.91
C LEU A 19 15.50 8.30 -14.53
N GLU A 20 15.41 8.18 -15.86
CA GLU A 20 14.13 8.26 -16.54
C GLU A 20 13.27 7.21 -15.86
N ALA A 21 12.32 7.68 -15.07
CA ALA A 21 11.22 6.90 -14.59
C ALA A 21 10.43 6.48 -15.83
N ASN A 22 10.93 5.43 -16.48
CA ASN A 22 10.13 4.50 -17.21
C ASN A 22 9.25 3.87 -16.14
N ALA A 23 8.19 4.60 -15.77
CA ALA A 23 6.96 4.00 -15.32
C ALA A 23 6.58 3.08 -16.48
N GLY A 24 7.13 1.86 -16.45
CA GLY A 24 6.80 0.83 -17.40
C GLY A 24 5.29 0.81 -17.41
N ASP A 25 4.74 1.09 -18.58
CA ASP A 25 3.39 0.71 -18.89
C ASP A 25 3.32 -0.78 -18.52
N VAL A 26 2.78 -1.07 -17.34
CA VAL A 26 2.40 -2.41 -16.95
C VAL A 26 1.16 -2.70 -17.77
N THR A 27 1.38 -2.91 -19.06
CA THR A 27 0.37 -3.32 -20.01
C THR A 27 0.01 -4.73 -19.57
N PHE A 28 -1.14 -4.85 -18.92
CA PHE A 28 -1.76 -6.14 -18.73
C PHE A 28 -2.17 -6.62 -20.11
N ASP A 29 -1.32 -7.43 -20.74
CA ASP A 29 -1.68 -8.24 -21.89
C ASP A 29 -2.37 -9.49 -21.34
N PRO A 30 -3.72 -9.61 -21.44
CA PRO A 30 -4.38 -10.87 -21.16
C PRO A 30 -4.04 -11.85 -22.29
N ALA A 31 -2.79 -12.32 -22.31
CA ALA A 31 -2.36 -13.45 -23.11
C ALA A 31 -3.03 -14.71 -22.55
N GLY A 32 -4.27 -14.89 -22.99
CA GLY A 32 -5.16 -15.99 -22.67
C GLY A 32 -6.19 -16.24 -23.78
N GLY A 33 -5.77 -16.09 -25.04
CA GLY A 33 -6.33 -16.78 -26.21
C GLY A 33 -7.63 -16.24 -26.83
N GLY A 34 -7.54 -15.79 -28.10
CA GLY A 34 -8.68 -15.81 -29.02
C GLY A 34 -8.90 -14.55 -29.86
N SER A 35 -7.90 -14.14 -30.63
CA SER A 35 -8.05 -13.12 -31.69
C SER A 35 -8.69 -13.72 -32.95
N ASP A 36 -9.97 -14.11 -32.89
CA ASP A 36 -10.79 -14.43 -34.07
C ASP A 36 -12.25 -14.09 -33.76
N GLY A 37 -12.63 -12.82 -33.91
CA GLY A 37 -14.02 -12.44 -33.62
C GLY A 37 -14.34 -10.95 -33.54
N ALA A 38 -13.71 -10.11 -34.37
CA ALA A 38 -13.94 -8.65 -34.36
C ALA A 38 -15.40 -8.22 -34.71
N GLY A 39 -16.27 -9.15 -35.13
CA GLY A 39 -17.69 -8.88 -35.39
C GLY A 39 -18.66 -9.29 -34.27
N SER A 40 -18.29 -10.25 -33.41
CA SER A 40 -19.21 -10.85 -32.41
C SER A 40 -18.80 -10.58 -30.95
N ALA A 41 -17.52 -10.24 -30.71
CA ALA A 41 -17.00 -9.92 -29.38
C ALA A 41 -17.59 -8.62 -28.81
N SER A 42 -18.00 -7.66 -29.65
CA SER A 42 -18.53 -6.37 -29.17
C SER A 42 -19.85 -6.51 -28.41
N THR A 43 -20.67 -7.50 -28.74
CA THR A 43 -21.92 -7.79 -28.03
C THR A 43 -21.64 -8.57 -26.75
N SER A 44 -20.84 -9.64 -26.81
CA SER A 44 -20.48 -10.43 -25.62
C SER A 44 -19.69 -9.65 -24.57
N THR A 45 -18.75 -8.78 -24.98
CA THR A 45 -18.01 -7.91 -24.06
C THR A 45 -18.91 -6.84 -23.44
N ARG A 46 -19.91 -6.31 -24.16
CA ARG A 46 -20.88 -5.36 -23.58
C ARG A 46 -21.77 -6.06 -22.56
N THR A 47 -22.32 -7.23 -22.89
CA THR A 47 -23.15 -8.02 -21.98
C THR A 47 -22.36 -8.44 -20.74
N ALA A 48 -21.13 -8.94 -20.89
CA ALA A 48 -20.27 -9.27 -19.75
C ALA A 48 -19.96 -8.04 -18.88
N LYS A 49 -19.69 -6.88 -19.50
CA LYS A 49 -19.48 -5.63 -18.76
C LYS A 49 -20.73 -5.17 -18.01
N GLU A 50 -21.91 -5.33 -18.61
CA GLU A 50 -23.19 -4.98 -17.97
C GLU A 50 -23.48 -5.90 -16.77
N THR A 51 -23.34 -7.21 -16.93
CA THR A 51 -23.52 -8.17 -15.83
C THR A 51 -22.51 -7.93 -14.70
N ILE A 52 -21.23 -7.74 -15.03
CA ILE A 52 -20.20 -7.42 -14.03
C ILE A 52 -20.51 -6.10 -13.34
N LYS A 53 -20.98 -5.09 -14.06
CA LYS A 53 -21.34 -3.78 -13.47
C LYS A 53 -22.55 -3.90 -12.54
N GLU A 54 -23.56 -4.68 -12.89
CA GLU A 54 -24.73 -4.91 -12.04
C GLU A 54 -24.38 -5.69 -10.78
N GLU A 55 -23.62 -6.78 -10.90
CA GLU A 55 -23.18 -7.58 -9.76
C GLU A 55 -22.20 -6.80 -8.87
N ALA A 56 -21.21 -6.13 -9.46
CA ALA A 56 -20.28 -5.28 -8.73
C ALA A 56 -21.01 -4.09 -8.07
N GLY A 57 -22.06 -3.56 -8.69
CA GLY A 57 -22.91 -2.53 -8.09
C GLY A 57 -23.65 -3.04 -6.86
N LYS A 58 -24.29 -4.22 -6.94
CA LYS A 58 -24.98 -4.85 -5.80
C LYS A 58 -24.02 -5.23 -4.66
N LEU A 59 -22.88 -5.83 -5.00
CA LEU A 59 -21.87 -6.25 -4.03
C LEU A 59 -21.18 -5.03 -3.42
N GLY A 60 -20.88 -4.01 -4.23
CA GLY A 60 -20.29 -2.75 -3.82
C GLY A 60 -21.16 -1.98 -2.83
N SER A 61 -22.47 -1.88 -3.08
CA SER A 61 -23.39 -1.23 -2.14
C SER A 61 -23.45 -1.97 -0.80
N GLN A 62 -23.57 -3.30 -0.81
CA GLN A 62 -23.57 -4.10 0.42
C GLN A 62 -22.24 -3.98 1.18
N ALA A 63 -21.12 -4.03 0.47
CA ALA A 63 -19.80 -3.85 1.05
C ALA A 63 -19.63 -2.44 1.63
N ALA A 64 -20.14 -1.40 0.96
CA ALA A 64 -20.10 -0.02 1.45
C ALA A 64 -20.95 0.16 2.71
N ASP A 65 -22.17 -0.39 2.76
CA ASP A 65 -23.02 -0.36 3.96
C ASP A 65 -22.34 -1.07 5.13
N ARG A 66 -21.75 -2.25 4.88
CA ARG A 66 -20.98 -2.99 5.88
C ARG A 66 -19.72 -2.24 6.30
N ALA A 67 -18.98 -1.67 5.37
CA ALA A 67 -17.80 -0.86 5.67
C ALA A 67 -18.17 0.36 6.51
N ARG A 68 -19.31 1.01 6.26
CA ARG A 68 -19.79 2.16 7.03
C ARG A 68 -20.19 1.77 8.45
N SER A 69 -20.87 0.64 8.62
CA SER A 69 -21.17 0.06 9.94
C SER A 69 -19.89 -0.35 10.68
N LEU A 70 -18.97 -1.03 9.99
CA LEU A 70 -17.68 -1.47 10.54
C LEU A 70 -16.73 -0.30 10.81
N ALA A 71 -16.82 0.82 10.11
CA ALA A 71 -16.04 2.02 10.42
C ALA A 71 -16.46 2.62 11.76
N GLY A 72 -17.77 2.63 12.04
CA GLY A 72 -18.31 3.06 13.33
C GLY A 72 -17.83 2.19 14.50
N ASP A 73 -18.00 0.88 14.39
CA ASP A 73 -17.62 -0.07 15.45
C ASP A 73 -16.11 -0.37 15.50
N GLY A 74 -15.47 -0.33 14.34
CA GLY A 74 -14.07 -0.64 14.14
C GLY A 74 -13.14 0.39 14.74
N LYS A 75 -13.53 1.67 14.79
CA LYS A 75 -12.74 2.70 15.47
C LYS A 75 -12.54 2.37 16.95
N ALA A 76 -13.60 1.97 17.65
CA ALA A 76 -13.52 1.63 19.07
C ALA A 76 -12.68 0.37 19.33
N LYS A 77 -12.88 -0.69 18.52
CA LYS A 77 -12.08 -1.92 18.62
C LYS A 77 -10.61 -1.70 18.26
N ALA A 78 -10.35 -0.95 17.18
CA ALA A 78 -9.01 -0.61 16.74
C ALA A 78 -8.32 0.31 17.76
N SER A 79 -9.01 1.30 18.32
CA SER A 79 -8.42 2.16 19.37
C SER A 79 -8.07 1.38 20.62
N GLY A 80 -8.86 0.36 21.00
CA GLY A 80 -8.54 -0.54 22.10
C GLY A 80 -7.27 -1.35 21.82
N ALA A 81 -7.22 -2.02 20.67
CA ALA A 81 -6.06 -2.83 20.26
C ALA A 81 -4.79 -1.99 20.06
N LEU A 82 -4.92 -0.80 19.46
CA LEU A 82 -3.84 0.17 19.32
C LEU A 82 -3.38 0.70 20.67
N GLY A 83 -4.28 0.93 21.63
CA GLY A 83 -3.92 1.32 22.98
C GLY A 83 -3.10 0.26 23.71
N GLU A 84 -3.44 -1.02 23.58
CA GLU A 84 -2.62 -2.14 24.09
C GLU A 84 -1.27 -2.22 23.39
N PHE A 85 -1.25 -2.10 22.06
CA PHE A 85 -0.02 -2.11 21.29
C PHE A 85 0.90 -0.92 21.63
N SER A 86 0.34 0.28 21.78
CA SER A 86 1.08 1.47 22.19
C SER A 86 1.71 1.31 23.57
N LYS A 87 1.00 0.70 24.54
CA LYS A 87 1.59 0.37 25.84
C LYS A 87 2.76 -0.60 25.71
N MET A 88 2.64 -1.65 24.90
CA MET A 88 3.74 -2.58 24.65
C MET A 88 4.95 -1.90 23.99
N MET A 89 4.69 -0.97 23.06
CA MET A 89 5.74 -0.19 22.41
C MET A 89 6.38 0.83 23.34
N GLU A 90 5.63 1.43 24.26
CA GLU A 90 6.16 2.39 25.24
C GLU A 90 7.01 1.70 26.30
N ASP A 91 6.59 0.51 26.78
CA ASP A 91 7.42 -0.35 27.63
C ASP A 91 8.71 -0.78 26.91
N ALA A 92 8.63 -1.09 25.61
CA ALA A 92 9.79 -1.42 24.78
C ALA A 92 10.68 -0.19 24.49
N ALA A 93 10.09 0.97 24.23
CA ALA A 93 10.79 2.21 23.94
C ALA A 93 11.53 2.73 25.18
N GLY A 94 10.95 2.61 26.38
CA GLY A 94 11.65 2.88 27.64
C GLY A 94 12.91 2.03 27.81
N THR A 95 12.92 0.82 27.25
CA THR A 95 14.08 -0.08 27.24
C THR A 95 15.10 0.27 26.13
N VAL A 96 14.68 0.99 25.09
CA VAL A 96 15.46 1.29 23.88
C VAL A 96 16.03 2.72 23.88
N ASP A 97 15.38 3.67 24.56
CA ASP A 97 15.84 5.07 24.74
C ASP A 97 17.21 5.14 25.42
N GLU A 98 17.53 4.16 26.29
CA GLU A 98 18.86 4.00 26.90
C GLU A 98 19.99 3.66 25.89
N LYS A 99 19.68 3.31 24.64
CA LYS A 99 20.67 2.76 23.69
C LYS A 99 20.85 3.47 22.34
N LEU A 100 19.95 4.38 21.93
CA LEU A 100 19.91 4.77 20.51
C LEU A 100 20.70 6.00 20.06
N GLY A 101 21.06 6.97 20.91
CA GLY A 101 22.00 8.06 20.56
C GLY A 101 21.61 8.98 19.36
N GLU A 102 22.34 10.09 19.21
CA GLU A 102 21.98 11.22 18.30
C GLU A 102 21.83 10.86 16.80
N GLN A 103 22.45 9.79 16.30
CA GLN A 103 22.52 9.51 14.86
C GLN A 103 21.22 8.94 14.25
N TYR A 104 20.28 8.41 15.05
CA TYR A 104 18.98 7.95 14.56
C TYR A 104 17.93 9.08 14.46
N GLY A 105 18.20 10.26 15.04
CA GLY A 105 17.24 11.36 15.12
C GLY A 105 16.93 12.07 13.80
N GLN A 106 17.89 12.10 12.87
CA GLN A 106 17.73 12.83 11.61
C GLN A 106 16.82 12.12 10.61
N TYR A 107 16.91 10.79 10.53
CA TYR A 107 16.02 9.99 9.68
C TYR A 107 14.58 9.99 10.22
N ALA A 108 14.44 9.94 11.56
CA ALA A 108 13.17 10.08 12.24
C ALA A 108 12.52 11.45 11.99
N ARG A 109 13.31 12.54 12.01
CA ARG A 109 12.81 13.90 11.79
C ARG A 109 12.32 14.13 10.35
N SER A 110 13.02 13.58 9.35
CA SER A 110 12.60 13.69 7.95
C SER A 110 11.32 12.89 7.67
N ALA A 111 11.22 11.68 8.23
CA ALA A 111 9.99 10.90 8.16
C ALA A 111 8.83 11.64 8.88
N ALA A 112 9.09 12.23 10.04
CA ALA A 112 8.11 12.99 10.80
C ALA A 112 7.60 14.23 10.03
N GLN A 113 8.46 14.91 9.27
CA GLN A 113 8.02 16.04 8.43
C GLN A 113 7.08 15.59 7.30
N SER A 114 7.41 14.51 6.60
CA SER A 114 6.56 13.96 5.53
C SER A 114 5.21 13.49 6.06
N ILE A 115 5.20 12.82 7.23
CA ILE A 115 3.97 12.38 7.90
C ILE A 115 3.16 13.57 8.41
N GLY A 116 3.81 14.61 8.96
CA GLY A 116 3.16 15.82 9.47
C GLY A 116 2.45 16.62 8.38
N GLY A 117 3.08 16.79 7.20
CA GLY A 117 2.45 17.46 6.05
C GLY A 117 1.24 16.69 5.51
N PHE A 118 1.30 15.36 5.52
CA PHE A 118 0.16 14.51 5.16
C PHE A 118 -0.97 14.59 6.19
N ALA A 119 -0.65 14.54 7.48
CA ALA A 119 -1.62 14.66 8.56
C ALA A 119 -2.37 16.00 8.55
N GLN A 120 -1.67 17.10 8.26
CA GLN A 120 -2.29 18.42 8.15
C GLN A 120 -3.23 18.53 6.93
N THR A 121 -2.90 17.84 5.83
CA THR A 121 -3.77 17.74 4.66
C THR A 121 -5.02 16.89 4.95
N LEU A 122 -4.86 15.86 5.78
CA LEU A 122 -5.96 14.98 6.21
C LEU A 122 -6.88 15.66 7.24
N ASP A 123 -6.33 16.52 8.10
CA ASP A 123 -7.07 17.28 9.12
C ASP A 123 -7.85 18.46 8.52
N GLN A 124 -7.32 19.09 7.46
CA GLN A 124 -7.99 20.20 6.78
C GLN A 124 -9.02 19.78 5.73
N LYS A 125 -9.00 18.51 5.28
CA LYS A 125 -9.96 18.04 4.27
C LYS A 125 -11.09 17.27 4.93
N ASP A 126 -12.31 17.64 4.57
CA ASP A 126 -13.47 16.81 4.87
C ASP A 126 -13.36 15.46 4.15
N ILE A 127 -13.84 14.40 4.79
CA ILE A 127 -13.84 13.03 4.23
C ILE A 127 -14.53 13.02 2.86
N ASP A 128 -15.57 13.83 2.67
CA ASP A 128 -16.28 13.95 1.40
C ASP A 128 -15.39 14.57 0.31
N GLU A 129 -14.51 15.51 0.66
CA GLU A 129 -13.57 16.15 -0.27
C GLU A 129 -12.41 15.20 -0.65
N LEU A 130 -11.91 14.44 0.33
CA LEU A 130 -10.94 13.36 0.09
C LEU A 130 -11.51 12.26 -0.82
N LEU A 131 -12.78 11.89 -0.61
CA LEU A 131 -13.45 10.91 -1.45
C LEU A 131 -13.64 11.42 -2.88
N ASP A 132 -13.96 12.70 -3.07
CA ASP A 132 -14.14 13.28 -4.40
C ASP A 132 -12.81 13.38 -5.17
N ASP A 133 -11.72 13.74 -4.48
CA ASP A 133 -10.36 13.75 -5.04
C ASP A 133 -9.90 12.33 -5.43
N VAL A 134 -10.09 11.35 -4.54
CA VAL A 134 -9.77 9.94 -4.83
C VAL A 134 -10.60 9.43 -6.01
N ARG A 135 -11.88 9.80 -6.07
CA ARG A 135 -12.76 9.46 -7.19
C ARG A 135 -12.27 10.09 -8.50
N GLY A 136 -11.77 11.32 -8.45
CA GLY A 136 -11.11 12.00 -9.55
C GLY A 136 -9.87 11.27 -10.04
N PHE A 137 -9.00 10.85 -9.11
CA PHE A 137 -7.77 10.11 -9.40
C PHE A 137 -8.06 8.73 -10.04
N VAL A 138 -9.02 7.99 -9.49
CA VAL A 138 -9.47 6.70 -10.05
C VAL A 138 -10.04 6.88 -11.48
N ARG A 139 -10.80 7.96 -11.72
CA ARG A 139 -11.34 8.26 -13.06
C ARG A 139 -10.25 8.62 -14.07
N ASN A 140 -9.24 9.37 -13.65
CA ASN A 140 -8.14 9.80 -14.51
C ASN A 140 -7.14 8.67 -14.78
N SER A 141 -7.05 7.68 -13.89
CA SER A 141 -6.08 6.59 -14.00
C SER A 141 -6.68 5.25 -13.54
N PRO A 142 -7.57 4.65 -14.34
CA PRO A 142 -8.23 3.39 -13.99
C PRO A 142 -7.25 2.22 -13.79
N ALA A 143 -6.12 2.19 -14.51
CA ALA A 143 -5.10 1.15 -14.36
C ALA A 143 -4.44 1.15 -12.97
N ILE A 144 -4.13 2.34 -12.42
CA ILE A 144 -3.53 2.48 -11.09
C ILE A 144 -4.52 1.99 -10.02
N ALA A 145 -5.80 2.34 -10.15
CA ALA A 145 -6.84 1.90 -9.24
C ALA A 145 -6.99 0.37 -9.23
N ILE A 146 -7.01 -0.27 -10.40
CA ILE A 146 -7.11 -1.73 -10.51
C ILE A 146 -5.86 -2.40 -9.93
N GLY A 147 -4.66 -1.88 -10.22
CA GLY A 147 -3.40 -2.44 -9.70
C GLY A 147 -3.28 -2.34 -8.18
N THR A 148 -3.64 -1.19 -7.61
CA THR A 148 -3.63 -0.98 -6.16
C THR A 148 -4.69 -1.83 -5.45
N ALA A 149 -5.91 -1.93 -5.99
CA ALA A 149 -6.94 -2.79 -5.44
C ALA A 149 -6.52 -4.28 -5.46
N ALA A 150 -5.92 -4.75 -6.55
CA ALA A 150 -5.42 -6.12 -6.65
C ALA A 150 -4.27 -6.39 -5.65
N ALA A 151 -3.33 -5.45 -5.50
CA ALA A 151 -2.22 -5.58 -4.56
C ALA A 151 -2.69 -5.60 -3.10
N LEU A 152 -3.59 -4.69 -2.71
CA LEU A 152 -4.19 -4.64 -1.37
C LEU A 152 -5.01 -5.90 -1.08
N GLY A 153 -5.84 -6.34 -2.05
CA GLY A 153 -6.61 -7.57 -1.94
C GLY A 153 -5.72 -8.80 -1.76
N PHE A 154 -4.62 -8.90 -2.52
CA PHE A 154 -3.63 -9.97 -2.39
C PHE A 154 -2.94 -9.94 -1.02
N MET A 155 -2.55 -8.76 -0.53
CA MET A 155 -1.92 -8.63 0.78
C MET A 155 -2.85 -9.10 1.90
N LEU A 156 -4.11 -8.68 1.88
CA LEU A 156 -5.13 -9.13 2.83
C LEU A 156 -5.35 -10.64 2.73
N ALA A 157 -5.49 -11.18 1.51
CA ALA A 157 -5.63 -12.62 1.28
C ALA A 157 -4.42 -13.40 1.81
N ARG A 158 -3.22 -12.84 1.65
CA ARG A 158 -1.98 -13.45 2.14
C ARG A 158 -1.90 -13.47 3.66
N VAL A 159 -2.32 -12.41 4.35
CA VAL A 159 -2.35 -12.39 5.82
C VAL A 159 -3.35 -13.41 6.35
N VAL A 160 -4.56 -13.47 5.78
CA VAL A 160 -5.58 -14.46 6.17
C VAL A 160 -5.09 -15.89 5.90
N LYS A 161 -4.48 -16.14 4.72
CA LYS A 161 -3.91 -17.44 4.35
C LYS A 161 -2.77 -17.85 5.28
N ALA A 162 -1.86 -16.94 5.60
CA ALA A 162 -0.75 -17.17 6.52
C ALA A 162 -1.23 -17.47 7.96
N GLY A 163 -2.34 -16.85 8.38
CA GLY A 163 -2.97 -17.16 9.68
C GLY A 163 -3.64 -18.54 9.71
N VAL A 164 -4.23 -18.98 8.59
CA VAL A 164 -4.91 -20.29 8.48
C VAL A 164 -3.92 -21.45 8.33
N ASP A 165 -2.80 -21.26 7.65
CA ASP A 165 -1.78 -22.31 7.43
C ASP A 165 -0.84 -22.50 8.65
N GLY A 166 -0.97 -21.67 9.70
CA GLY A 166 -0.11 -21.71 10.89
C GLY A 166 -0.46 -22.79 11.93
N ASP A 167 -1.57 -23.51 11.80
CA ASP A 167 -2.06 -24.44 12.85
C ASP A 167 -2.00 -25.94 12.50
N THR A 168 -1.51 -26.34 11.31
CA THR A 168 -1.51 -27.77 10.88
C THR A 168 -0.19 -28.52 11.05
N THR A 169 0.82 -27.97 11.74
CA THR A 169 2.09 -28.68 12.02
C THR A 169 2.40 -28.79 13.52
N ARG A 170 1.42 -29.19 14.32
CA ARG A 170 1.67 -29.88 15.61
C ARG A 170 1.57 -31.39 15.39
N ASP A 171 2.47 -31.95 14.58
CA ASP A 171 2.70 -33.40 14.59
C ASP A 171 3.58 -33.71 15.80
N GLY A 172 2.94 -33.93 16.94
CA GLY A 172 3.59 -34.47 18.14
C GLY A 172 3.70 -35.97 18.00
N THR A 173 4.76 -36.46 17.35
CA THR A 173 5.09 -37.89 17.33
C THR A 173 5.35 -38.34 18.78
N PRO A 174 4.54 -39.25 19.38
CA PRO A 174 4.89 -39.82 20.67
C PRO A 174 5.97 -40.87 20.45
N ARG A 175 7.18 -40.60 20.96
CA ARG A 175 8.20 -41.63 21.13
C ARG A 175 8.00 -42.28 22.49
N ALA A 176 7.67 -43.58 22.47
CA ALA A 176 7.81 -44.50 23.59
C ALA A 176 8.89 -45.52 23.23
#